data_AF-A0A9P7AXL6-F1
#
_entry.id   AF-A0A9P7AXL6-F1
#
_cell.length_a   1.000
_cell.length_b   1.000
_cell.length_c   1.000
_cell.angle_alpha   90.00
_cell.angle_beta   90.00
_cell.angle_gamma   90.00
#
_symmetry.space_group_name_H-M   'P 1'
#
loop_
_entity.id
_entity.type
_entity.pdbx_description
1 polymer ?
#
loop_
_entity_poly.entity_id
_entity_poly.type
_entity_poly.pdbx_seq_one_letter_code
_entity_poly.pdbx_strand_id
1 'polypeptide(L)'
;MKAKEMGKTATAIISCSDPRIVPEQFLGLEFSECAIIRNAGGRTQDAMRSILALDAVGGLGTVVVIHHTDCGMSHTDEAGFEAATKSRHPALAEPGYVYGAIADPEKTILEDVKFLKSQPGLTDHINIFGLVLDTHTGVLKQAALHSLVLILAQRKHFRLPFNSSFHLVPKERDIAHDLLIFTHTTKYVNQLAATPESMSSGAGTARASDSDP
;
A
#
# COMPACT_ATOMS: atom_id res chain seq x y z
N MET A 1 -10.04 -27.96 12.03
CA MET A 1 -9.95 -27.51 10.62
C MET A 1 -8.49 -27.63 10.20
N LYS A 2 -8.18 -28.13 9.00
CA LYS A 2 -6.80 -28.09 8.50
C LYS A 2 -6.54 -26.67 8.01
N ALA A 3 -5.59 -25.97 8.62
CA ALA A 3 -5.14 -24.66 8.16
C ALA A 3 -4.66 -24.80 6.71
N LYS A 4 -5.13 -23.91 5.83
CA LYS A 4 -4.63 -23.82 4.46
C LYS A 4 -3.29 -23.08 4.55
N GLU A 5 -2.24 -23.60 3.92
CA GLU A 5 -0.97 -22.86 3.80
C GLU A 5 -1.28 -21.50 3.17
N MET A 6 -1.18 -20.43 3.98
CA MET A 6 -1.05 -19.08 3.44
C MET A 6 0.31 -18.97 2.78
N GLY A 7 0.49 -17.96 1.92
CA GLY A 7 1.76 -17.73 1.23
C GLY A 7 2.96 -17.81 2.17
N LYS A 8 4.15 -18.06 1.60
CA LYS A 8 5.38 -18.44 2.34
C LYS A 8 5.70 -17.60 3.59
N THR A 9 5.17 -16.38 3.70
CA THR A 9 5.47 -15.40 4.76
C THR A 9 4.29 -15.07 5.69
N ALA A 10 3.13 -15.72 5.58
CA ALA A 10 1.93 -15.45 6.40
C ALA A 10 1.60 -13.93 6.54
N THR A 11 1.85 -13.17 5.47
CA THR A 11 1.76 -11.71 5.46
C THR A 11 0.54 -11.23 4.69
N ALA A 12 -0.14 -10.22 5.23
CA ALA A 12 -1.19 -9.47 4.54
C ALA A 12 -0.77 -8.01 4.33
N ILE A 13 -0.99 -7.51 3.12
CA ILE A 13 -0.76 -6.11 2.75
C ILE A 13 -2.10 -5.43 2.58
N ILE A 14 -2.27 -4.27 3.21
CA ILE A 14 -3.42 -3.41 3.06
C ILE A 14 -2.96 -2.17 2.29
N SER A 15 -3.58 -1.88 1.15
CA SER A 15 -3.20 -0.72 0.33
C SER A 15 -4.38 -0.10 -0.39
N CYS A 16 -4.14 1.06 -1.01
CA CYS A 16 -5.17 1.81 -1.72
C CYS A 16 -5.62 1.09 -3.01
N SER A 17 -6.88 1.27 -3.40
CA SER A 17 -7.43 0.86 -4.70
C SER A 17 -6.97 1.74 -5.88
N ASP A 18 -6.09 2.71 -5.65
CA ASP A 18 -5.50 3.53 -6.71
C ASP A 18 -4.76 2.64 -7.74
N PRO A 19 -5.07 2.76 -9.05
CA PRO A 19 -4.53 1.86 -10.07
C PRO A 19 -3.00 1.95 -10.23
N ARG A 20 -2.37 3.04 -9.78
CA ARG A 20 -0.90 3.22 -9.80
C ARG A 20 -0.21 2.41 -8.70
N ILE A 21 -0.96 1.99 -7.69
CA ILE A 21 -0.44 1.32 -6.50
C ILE A 21 -0.63 -0.18 -6.67
N VAL A 22 0.44 -0.86 -7.07
CA VAL A 22 0.45 -2.32 -7.26
C VAL A 22 1.49 -2.91 -6.32
N PRO A 23 1.13 -3.27 -5.07
CA PRO A 23 2.07 -3.74 -4.05
C PRO A 23 2.99 -4.85 -4.51
N GLU A 24 2.45 -5.79 -5.27
CA GLU A 24 3.20 -6.91 -5.82
C GLU A 24 4.40 -6.44 -6.66
N GLN A 25 4.22 -5.37 -7.43
CA GLN A 25 5.26 -4.88 -8.34
C GLN A 25 6.34 -4.08 -7.61
N PHE A 26 5.98 -3.12 -6.75
CA PHE A 26 6.98 -2.26 -6.12
C PHE A 26 7.69 -2.90 -4.92
N LEU A 27 7.10 -3.96 -4.35
CA LEU A 27 7.75 -4.79 -3.33
C LEU A 27 8.49 -6.00 -3.93
N GLY A 28 8.30 -6.28 -5.23
CA GLY A 28 8.92 -7.41 -5.91
C GLY A 28 8.41 -8.76 -5.39
N LEU A 29 7.12 -8.84 -5.06
CA LEU A 29 6.50 -10.07 -4.56
C LEU A 29 6.23 -11.02 -5.72
N GLU A 30 6.50 -12.29 -5.49
CA GLU A 30 6.15 -13.37 -6.39
C GLU A 30 4.71 -13.86 -6.15
N PHE A 31 4.20 -14.63 -7.11
CA PHE A 31 2.88 -15.23 -6.98
C PHE A 31 2.75 -16.04 -5.68
N SER A 32 1.62 -15.84 -4.98
CA SER A 32 1.27 -16.56 -3.75
C SER A 32 2.19 -16.28 -2.55
N GLU A 33 2.92 -15.16 -2.50
CA GLU A 33 3.73 -14.80 -1.33
C GLU A 33 2.92 -14.14 -0.20
N CYS A 34 2.09 -13.15 -0.52
CA CYS A 34 1.31 -12.38 0.45
C CYS A 34 -0.16 -12.26 0.03
N ALA A 35 -1.05 -12.10 1.00
CA ALA A 35 -2.42 -11.68 0.73
C ALA A 35 -2.46 -10.15 0.51
N ILE A 36 -3.20 -9.69 -0.50
CA ILE A 36 -3.34 -8.26 -0.82
C ILE A 36 -4.79 -7.84 -0.62
N ILE A 37 -5.03 -6.90 0.29
CA ILE A 37 -6.32 -6.31 0.60
C ILE A 37 -6.30 -4.86 0.09
N ARG A 38 -7.27 -4.49 -0.73
CA ARG A 38 -7.35 -3.14 -1.32
C ARG A 38 -8.71 -2.50 -1.11
N ASN A 39 -8.70 -1.24 -0.67
CA ASN A 39 -9.89 -0.39 -0.53
C ASN A 39 -9.53 1.08 -0.80
N ALA A 40 -10.52 1.97 -0.85
CA ALA A 40 -10.26 3.39 -1.03
C ALA A 40 -9.40 3.93 0.12
N GLY A 41 -8.19 4.43 -0.19
CA GLY A 41 -7.26 4.97 0.79
C GLY A 41 -6.38 3.95 1.53
N GLY A 42 -6.65 2.64 1.43
CA GLY A 42 -5.90 1.63 2.18
C GLY A 42 -6.24 1.59 3.68
N ARG A 43 -7.48 1.99 4.03
CA ARG A 43 -7.95 2.13 5.41
C ARG A 43 -8.06 0.78 6.10
N THR A 44 -7.55 0.69 7.33
CA THR A 44 -7.50 -0.57 8.08
C THR A 44 -8.83 -0.99 8.68
N GLN A 45 -9.70 -0.03 9.02
CA GLN A 45 -11.05 -0.29 9.51
C GLN A 45 -11.86 -1.11 8.50
N ASP A 46 -11.86 -0.70 7.24
CA ASP A 46 -12.55 -1.39 6.15
C ASP A 46 -11.93 -2.76 5.82
N ALA A 47 -10.63 -2.92 6.12
CA ALA A 47 -9.92 -4.18 5.91
C ALA A 47 -10.16 -5.21 7.04
N MET A 48 -10.72 -4.80 8.19
CA MET A 48 -10.74 -5.62 9.41
C MET A 48 -11.40 -6.98 9.22
N ARG A 49 -12.53 -7.05 8.53
CA ARG A 49 -13.21 -8.31 8.20
C ARG A 49 -12.28 -9.28 7.46
N SER A 50 -11.48 -8.78 6.53
CA SER A 50 -10.54 -9.59 5.74
C SER A 50 -9.33 -10.02 6.58
N ILE A 51 -8.80 -9.16 7.43
CA ILE A 51 -7.70 -9.49 8.36
C ILE A 51 -8.12 -10.66 9.26
N LEU A 52 -9.28 -10.57 9.91
CA LEU A 52 -9.80 -11.63 10.79
C LEU A 52 -10.03 -12.94 10.05
N ALA A 53 -10.54 -12.87 8.82
CA ALA A 53 -10.77 -14.06 8.00
C ALA A 53 -9.44 -14.75 7.61
N LEU A 54 -8.42 -13.99 7.24
CA LEU A 54 -7.10 -14.53 6.90
C LEU A 54 -6.41 -15.13 8.13
N ASP A 55 -6.48 -14.44 9.28
CA ASP A 55 -5.91 -14.94 10.53
C ASP A 55 -6.59 -16.25 10.97
N ALA A 56 -7.93 -16.32 10.89
CA ALA A 56 -8.67 -17.53 11.22
C ALA A 56 -8.37 -18.73 10.29
N VAL A 57 -8.04 -18.47 9.02
CA VAL A 57 -7.81 -19.52 8.01
C VAL A 57 -6.40 -20.09 8.06
N GLY A 58 -5.39 -19.25 8.34
CA GLY A 58 -4.01 -19.68 8.24
C GLY A 58 -3.03 -19.06 9.24
N GLY A 59 -3.50 -18.25 10.18
CA GLY A 59 -2.68 -17.55 11.17
C GLY A 59 -1.82 -16.47 10.52
N LEU A 60 -2.25 -15.21 10.62
CA LEU A 60 -1.44 -14.10 10.12
C LEU A 60 -0.25 -13.89 11.05
N GLY A 61 0.94 -13.70 10.46
CA GLY A 61 2.13 -13.31 11.20
C GLY A 61 2.41 -11.81 11.11
N THR A 62 2.09 -11.21 9.96
CA THR A 62 2.42 -9.81 9.67
C THR A 62 1.33 -9.12 8.86
N VAL A 63 1.03 -7.86 9.22
CA VAL A 63 0.20 -6.93 8.46
C VAL A 63 1.02 -5.69 8.11
N VAL A 64 1.08 -5.37 6.83
CA VAL A 64 1.73 -4.14 6.32
C VAL A 64 0.66 -3.23 5.74
N VAL A 65 0.51 -2.04 6.30
CA VAL A 65 -0.39 -1.00 5.81
C VAL A 65 0.42 -0.05 4.93
N ILE A 66 -0.05 0.23 3.72
CA ILE A 66 0.65 1.07 2.74
C ILE A 66 -0.30 2.16 2.23
N HIS A 67 -0.04 3.38 2.68
CA HIS A 67 -0.64 4.60 2.13
C HIS A 67 0.25 5.16 1.03
N HIS A 68 -0.20 6.20 0.34
CA HIS A 68 0.60 6.86 -0.68
C HIS A 68 0.30 8.35 -0.78
N THR A 69 1.24 9.12 -1.32
CA THR A 69 1.04 10.53 -1.67
C THR A 69 0.12 10.67 -2.89
N ASP A 70 -0.48 11.85 -3.08
CA ASP A 70 -1.40 12.12 -4.21
C ASP A 70 -2.55 11.09 -4.27
N CYS A 71 -3.17 10.82 -3.12
CA CYS A 71 -4.28 9.86 -3.03
C CYS A 71 -5.59 10.52 -3.45
N GLY A 72 -6.43 9.81 -4.19
CA GLY A 72 -7.77 10.30 -4.52
C GLY A 72 -8.61 10.68 -3.29
N MET A 73 -8.35 10.03 -2.15
CA MET A 73 -9.00 10.30 -0.85
C MET A 73 -8.53 11.61 -0.19
N SER A 74 -7.54 12.31 -0.76
CA SER A 74 -7.06 13.61 -0.27
C SER A 74 -7.67 14.81 -0.98
N HIS A 75 -8.51 14.61 -2.01
CA HIS A 75 -9.11 15.71 -2.77
C HIS A 75 -10.31 16.36 -2.08
N THR A 76 -10.88 15.72 -1.05
CA THR A 76 -11.97 16.27 -0.25
C THR A 76 -11.90 15.73 1.17
N ASP A 77 -12.57 16.41 2.09
CA ASP A 77 -12.81 15.93 3.46
C ASP A 77 -14.08 15.08 3.54
N GLU A 78 -14.36 14.56 4.75
CA GLU A 78 -15.56 13.77 5.05
C GLU A 78 -16.86 14.50 4.70
N ALA A 79 -16.94 15.81 4.98
CA ALA A 79 -18.14 16.60 4.70
C ALA A 79 -18.38 16.73 3.19
N GLY A 80 -17.33 16.89 2.40
CA GLY A 80 -17.42 16.92 0.94
C GLY A 80 -17.78 15.55 0.35
N PHE A 81 -17.27 14.44 0.90
CA PHE A 81 -17.74 13.11 0.52
C PHE A 81 -19.23 12.92 0.84
N GLU A 82 -19.66 13.31 2.03
CA GLU A 82 -21.06 13.23 2.43
C GLU A 82 -21.96 14.07 1.50
N ALA A 83 -21.56 15.31 1.19
CA ALA A 83 -22.30 16.18 0.28
C ALA A 83 -22.38 15.59 -1.14
N ALA A 84 -21.26 15.06 -1.65
CA ALA A 84 -21.23 14.41 -2.96
C ALA A 84 -22.12 13.16 -3.01
N THR A 85 -22.10 12.33 -1.97
CA THR A 85 -22.96 11.14 -1.87
C THR A 85 -24.43 11.54 -1.75
N LYS A 86 -24.79 12.53 -0.93
CA LYS A 86 -26.16 13.07 -0.86
C LYS A 86 -26.66 13.56 -2.21
N SER A 87 -25.79 14.22 -2.98
CA SER A 87 -26.13 14.74 -4.30
C SER A 87 -26.30 13.64 -5.36
N ARG A 88 -25.38 12.66 -5.41
CA ARG A 88 -25.34 11.65 -6.47
C ARG A 88 -26.14 10.39 -6.15
N HIS A 89 -26.22 10.03 -4.88
CA HIS A 89 -26.79 8.79 -4.36
C HIS A 89 -27.62 9.05 -3.08
N PRO A 90 -28.67 9.89 -3.13
CA PRO A 90 -29.42 10.31 -1.95
C PRO A 90 -30.02 9.16 -1.13
N ALA A 91 -30.38 8.04 -1.77
CA ALA A 91 -30.92 6.86 -1.09
C ALA A 91 -29.87 6.05 -0.29
N LEU A 92 -28.58 6.25 -0.56
CA LEU A 92 -27.46 5.59 0.11
C LEU A 92 -26.71 6.54 1.06
N ALA A 93 -27.11 7.80 1.13
CA ALA A 93 -26.45 8.80 1.94
C ALA A 93 -26.84 8.65 3.41
N GLU A 94 -26.06 7.85 4.14
CA GLU A 94 -26.24 7.64 5.58
C GLU A 94 -25.59 8.79 6.37
N PRO A 95 -26.34 9.48 7.26
CA PRO A 95 -25.76 10.51 8.13
C PRO A 95 -24.67 9.93 9.04
N GLY A 96 -23.51 10.58 9.06
CA GLY A 96 -22.38 10.17 9.89
C GLY A 96 -21.58 8.97 9.35
N TYR A 97 -21.83 8.54 8.11
CA TYR A 97 -20.96 7.57 7.44
C TYR A 97 -19.54 8.13 7.31
N VAL A 98 -18.54 7.31 7.65
CA VAL A 98 -17.12 7.67 7.55
C VAL A 98 -16.58 7.12 6.24
N TYR A 99 -16.21 8.01 5.32
CA TYR A 99 -15.71 7.65 3.99
C TYR A 99 -14.21 7.38 3.98
N GLY A 100 -13.49 7.86 5.00
CA GLY A 100 -12.09 7.57 5.20
C GLY A 100 -11.16 8.56 4.48
N ALA A 101 -11.50 9.84 4.46
CA ALA A 101 -10.69 10.92 3.90
C ALA A 101 -9.25 10.92 4.44
N ILE A 102 -8.29 11.24 3.57
CA ILE A 102 -6.85 11.21 3.88
C ILE A 102 -6.27 12.58 3.56
N ALA A 103 -6.25 13.49 4.54
CA ALA A 103 -5.62 14.80 4.36
C ALA A 103 -4.08 14.70 4.31
N ASP A 104 -3.50 13.80 5.10
CA ASP A 104 -2.07 13.60 5.23
C ASP A 104 -1.78 12.11 5.40
N PRO A 105 -1.22 11.44 4.38
CA PRO A 105 -1.01 10.00 4.41
C PRO A 105 -0.05 9.57 5.54
N GLU A 106 0.89 10.43 5.97
CA GLU A 106 1.81 10.12 7.07
C GLU A 106 1.11 10.18 8.43
N LYS A 107 0.06 10.98 8.58
CA LYS A 107 -0.76 10.99 9.81
C LYS A 107 -1.79 9.87 9.80
N THR A 108 -2.51 9.69 8.69
CA THR A 108 -3.57 8.69 8.63
C THR A 108 -3.01 7.27 8.74
N ILE A 109 -1.81 6.99 8.21
CA ILE A 109 -1.17 5.68 8.41
C ILE A 109 -0.89 5.39 9.90
N LEU A 110 -0.55 6.41 10.70
CA LEU A 110 -0.35 6.25 12.14
C LEU A 110 -1.67 5.94 12.85
N GLU A 111 -2.75 6.60 12.45
CA GLU A 111 -4.11 6.35 12.95
C GLU A 111 -4.56 4.93 12.63
N ASP A 112 -4.36 4.48 11.39
CA ASP A 112 -4.77 3.17 10.91
C ASP A 112 -3.94 2.03 11.52
N VAL A 113 -2.63 2.25 11.72
CA VAL A 113 -1.78 1.32 12.50
C VAL A 113 -2.19 1.29 13.96
N LYS A 114 -2.48 2.45 14.56
CA LYS A 114 -2.94 2.53 15.95
C LYS A 114 -4.28 1.82 16.12
N PHE A 115 -5.20 1.95 15.17
CA PHE A 115 -6.47 1.26 15.16
C PHE A 115 -6.28 -0.26 15.20
N LEU A 116 -5.43 -0.82 14.34
CA LEU A 116 -5.14 -2.27 14.38
C LEU A 116 -4.50 -2.66 15.71
N LYS A 117 -3.57 -1.85 16.21
CA LYS A 117 -2.90 -2.11 17.49
C LYS A 117 -3.82 -2.00 18.70
N SER A 118 -4.94 -1.28 18.60
CA SER A 118 -5.92 -1.20 19.68
C SER A 118 -6.89 -2.38 19.72
N GLN A 119 -6.87 -3.27 18.72
CA GLN A 119 -7.77 -4.43 18.69
C GLN A 119 -7.29 -5.51 19.69
N PRO A 120 -8.12 -5.87 20.69
CA PRO A 120 -7.75 -6.90 21.66
C PRO A 120 -7.45 -8.25 20.98
N GLY A 121 -6.32 -8.86 21.34
CA GLY A 121 -5.92 -10.18 20.84
C GLY A 121 -5.34 -10.20 19.43
N LEU A 122 -5.41 -9.10 18.67
CA LEU A 122 -4.85 -9.04 17.31
C LEU A 122 -3.32 -8.94 17.35
N THR A 123 -2.78 -8.13 18.26
CA THR A 123 -1.32 -7.86 18.36
C THR A 123 -0.54 -8.87 19.17
N ASP A 124 -1.20 -9.91 19.70
CA ASP A 124 -0.53 -10.92 20.53
C ASP A 124 0.45 -11.76 19.68
N HIS A 125 0.15 -11.91 18.39
CA HIS A 125 0.97 -12.67 17.43
C HIS A 125 1.17 -12.00 16.08
N ILE A 126 0.47 -10.88 15.78
CA ILE A 126 0.57 -10.20 14.48
C ILE A 126 1.45 -8.95 14.58
N ASN A 127 2.52 -8.90 13.79
CA ASN A 127 3.34 -7.71 13.60
C ASN A 127 2.61 -6.70 12.69
N ILE A 128 2.60 -5.41 13.06
CA ILE A 128 1.92 -4.37 12.26
C ILE A 128 2.91 -3.27 11.88
N PHE A 129 3.01 -3.01 10.58
CA PHE A 129 3.86 -1.97 9.98
C PHE A 129 3.03 -0.96 9.19
N GLY A 130 3.46 0.30 9.18
CA GLY A 130 2.84 1.37 8.40
C GLY A 130 3.86 2.07 7.51
N LEU A 131 3.59 2.12 6.21
CA LEU A 131 4.44 2.66 5.16
C LEU A 131 3.68 3.69 4.32
N VAL A 132 4.41 4.63 3.75
CA VAL A 132 3.89 5.61 2.80
C VAL A 132 4.74 5.56 1.53
N LEU A 133 4.10 5.27 0.40
CA LEU A 133 4.71 5.33 -0.92
C LEU A 133 4.62 6.76 -1.46
N ASP A 134 5.77 7.35 -1.77
CA ASP A 134 5.83 8.58 -2.54
C ASP A 134 5.60 8.25 -4.02
N THR A 135 4.44 8.64 -4.56
CA THR A 135 4.02 8.33 -5.94
C THR A 135 4.82 9.07 -7.00
N HIS A 136 5.54 10.13 -6.64
CA HIS A 136 6.38 10.87 -7.58
C HIS A 136 7.78 10.27 -7.69
N THR A 137 8.34 9.82 -6.56
CA THR A 137 9.71 9.29 -6.50
C THR A 137 9.78 7.76 -6.51
N GLY A 138 8.67 7.08 -6.21
CA GLY A 138 8.62 5.63 -6.00
C GLY A 138 9.23 5.17 -4.67
N VAL A 139 9.61 6.09 -3.78
CA VAL A 139 10.26 5.75 -2.51
C VAL A 139 9.22 5.34 -1.48
N LEU A 140 9.42 4.18 -0.87
CA LEU A 140 8.61 3.70 0.24
C LEU A 140 9.24 4.14 1.58
N LYS A 141 8.56 5.01 2.32
CA LYS A 141 8.99 5.54 3.62
C LYS A 141 8.26 4.83 4.75
N GLN A 142 8.95 4.57 5.85
CA GLN A 142 8.32 4.02 7.04
C GLN A 142 7.80 5.15 7.93
N ALA A 143 6.50 5.10 8.25
CA ALA A 143 5.84 6.11 9.08
C ALA A 143 5.60 5.63 10.52
N ALA A 144 5.34 4.33 10.73
CA ALA A 144 5.08 3.75 12.05
C ALA A 144 6.11 2.68 12.43
N LEU A 145 6.79 2.87 13.56
CA LEU A 145 7.67 1.88 14.21
C LEU A 145 7.28 1.66 15.67
N HIS A 146 7.29 0.39 16.10
CA HIS A 146 7.85 -0.09 17.38
C HIS A 146 7.79 -1.63 17.32
N SER A 147 8.89 -2.38 17.38
CA SER A 147 9.80 -2.49 18.53
C SER A 147 11.28 -2.83 18.17
N LEU A 148 12.21 -2.16 18.86
CA LEU A 148 13.65 -2.44 19.12
C LEU A 148 14.65 -2.91 18.03
N VAL A 149 14.29 -3.60 16.95
CA VAL A 149 15.27 -4.27 16.07
C VAL A 149 16.00 -3.30 15.12
N LEU A 150 15.39 -2.15 14.79
CA LEU A 150 16.05 -1.12 13.96
C LEU A 150 17.20 -0.39 14.65
N ILE A 151 17.32 -0.47 15.97
CA ILE A 151 18.43 0.17 16.71
C ILE A 151 19.75 -0.62 16.55
N LEU A 152 19.70 -1.92 16.25
CA LEU A 152 20.90 -2.74 16.04
C LEU A 152 21.41 -2.72 14.59
N ALA A 153 20.54 -2.47 13.60
CA ALA A 153 20.97 -2.33 12.20
C ALA A 153 21.74 -1.02 11.91
N GLN A 154 21.77 -0.06 12.85
CA GLN A 154 22.51 1.20 12.71
C GLN A 154 23.96 1.17 13.23
N ARG A 155 24.50 0.03 13.71
CA ARG A 155 25.89 -0.01 14.19
C ARG A 155 26.86 -0.75 13.27
N LYS A 156 27.39 0.07 12.35
CA LYS A 156 28.79 0.13 11.85
C LYS A 156 29.21 -0.86 10.74
N HIS A 157 29.41 -0.26 9.56
CA HIS A 157 30.13 -0.77 8.38
C HIS A 157 29.38 -1.74 7.47
N PHE A 158 28.50 -1.21 6.60
CA PHE A 158 28.19 -1.92 5.37
C PHE A 158 28.10 -0.97 4.17
N ARG A 159 29.24 -0.79 3.50
CA ARG A 159 29.28 -0.43 2.08
C ARG A 159 29.11 -1.74 1.32
N LEU A 160 28.09 -1.85 0.46
CA LEU A 160 27.98 -2.96 -0.47
C LEU A 160 29.03 -2.79 -1.59
N PRO A 161 30.02 -3.69 -1.74
CA PRO A 161 30.69 -3.83 -3.01
C PRO A 161 29.79 -4.65 -3.94
N PHE A 162 29.72 -4.20 -5.19
CA PHE A 162 29.07 -4.92 -6.26
C PHE A 162 29.84 -6.21 -6.57
N ASN A 163 29.06 -7.28 -6.81
CA ASN A 163 29.39 -8.49 -7.57
C ASN A 163 29.91 -9.75 -6.85
N SER A 164 29.42 -10.88 -7.36
CA SER A 164 29.80 -12.30 -7.20
C SER A 164 29.18 -13.15 -6.06
N SER A 165 28.16 -13.92 -6.48
CA SER A 165 27.77 -15.30 -6.14
C SER A 165 28.33 -15.95 -4.87
N PHE A 166 27.49 -16.24 -3.88
CA PHE A 166 27.71 -17.32 -2.90
C PHE A 166 26.41 -17.98 -2.42
N HIS A 167 26.46 -19.31 -2.28
CA HIS A 167 25.44 -20.16 -1.68
C HIS A 167 25.38 -20.00 -0.16
N LEU A 168 24.17 -20.02 0.42
CA LEU A 168 23.93 -20.07 1.86
C LEU A 168 23.49 -21.48 2.31
N VAL A 169 24.04 -21.91 3.44
CA VAL A 169 23.79 -23.20 4.14
C VAL A 169 22.50 -23.11 4.97
N PRO A 170 21.69 -24.18 5.13
CA PRO A 170 20.32 -24.06 5.63
C PRO A 170 20.22 -24.19 7.16
N LYS A 171 20.11 -23.06 7.88
CA LYS A 171 19.40 -23.03 9.18
C LYS A 171 18.94 -21.65 9.72
N GLU A 172 19.00 -20.57 8.94
CA GLU A 172 18.71 -19.21 9.43
C GLU A 172 17.59 -18.51 8.63
N ARG A 173 16.66 -19.30 8.06
CA ARG A 173 15.67 -18.83 7.09
C ARG A 173 14.42 -18.14 7.65
N ASP A 174 14.18 -18.17 8.96
CA ASP A 174 12.86 -17.79 9.53
C ASP A 174 12.76 -16.37 10.13
N ILE A 175 13.80 -15.53 10.02
CA ILE A 175 13.72 -14.11 10.43
C ILE A 175 14.12 -13.16 9.28
N ALA A 176 14.94 -13.64 8.33
CA ALA A 176 15.40 -12.84 7.21
C ALA A 176 14.34 -12.62 6.11
N HIS A 177 13.28 -13.45 6.06
CA HIS A 177 12.27 -13.36 4.99
C HIS A 177 11.25 -12.23 5.19
N ASP A 178 10.96 -11.84 6.44
CA ASP A 178 10.15 -10.64 6.73
C ASP A 178 10.94 -9.34 6.48
N LEU A 179 12.27 -9.42 6.45
CA LEU A 179 13.16 -8.31 6.09
C LEU A 179 13.37 -8.18 4.57
N LEU A 180 13.12 -9.24 3.79
CA LEU A 180 13.39 -9.31 2.34
C LEU A 180 12.39 -8.52 1.48
N ILE A 181 11.20 -8.23 1.99
CA ILE A 181 10.25 -7.31 1.33
C ILE A 181 10.85 -5.89 1.20
N PHE A 182 11.84 -5.54 2.02
CA PHE A 182 12.39 -4.18 2.12
C PHE A 182 13.70 -3.96 1.37
N THR A 183 14.34 -5.00 0.81
CA THR A 183 15.63 -4.86 0.10
C THR A 183 15.50 -4.67 -1.42
N HIS A 184 14.30 -4.72 -1.99
CA HIS A 184 14.08 -4.68 -3.44
C HIS A 184 13.43 -3.40 -4.03
N THR A 185 13.40 -2.29 -3.29
CA THR A 185 12.73 -1.03 -3.72
C THR A 185 13.47 -0.19 -4.79
N THR A 186 14.36 -0.75 -5.62
CA THR A 186 15.13 0.04 -6.62
C THR A 186 14.80 -0.22 -8.09
N LYS A 187 13.68 -0.90 -8.42
CA LYS A 187 13.34 -1.19 -9.84
C LYS A 187 12.13 -0.45 -10.42
N TYR A 188 11.25 0.14 -9.62
CA TYR A 188 9.99 0.70 -10.13
C TYR A 188 10.12 2.13 -10.71
N VAL A 189 11.16 2.88 -10.31
CA VAL A 189 11.35 4.29 -10.71
C VAL A 189 11.54 4.47 -12.22
N ASN A 190 12.06 3.45 -12.92
CA ASN A 190 12.35 3.55 -14.35
C ASN A 190 11.16 3.29 -15.28
N GLN A 191 10.02 2.77 -14.77
CA GLN A 191 8.84 2.51 -15.61
C GLN A 191 7.82 3.66 -15.61
N LEU A 192 7.74 4.45 -14.53
CA LEU A 192 6.86 5.63 -14.47
C LEU A 192 7.45 6.86 -15.18
N ALA A 193 8.79 6.95 -15.30
CA ALA A 193 9.47 8.05 -15.99
C ALA A 193 9.51 7.88 -17.53
N ALA A 194 8.97 6.78 -18.07
CA ALA A 194 9.00 6.46 -19.49
C ALA A 194 7.62 6.65 -20.15
N THR A 195 7.10 7.88 -20.17
CA THR A 195 6.13 8.32 -21.19
C THR A 195 6.76 9.45 -22.00
N PRO A 196 7.08 9.26 -23.29
CA PRO A 196 7.62 10.33 -24.12
C PRO A 196 6.51 11.29 -24.54
N GLU A 197 6.77 12.58 -24.33
CA GLU A 197 6.19 13.68 -25.09
C GLU A 197 6.26 13.38 -26.60
N SER A 198 5.12 13.16 -27.25
CA SER A 198 4.98 13.40 -28.69
C SER A 198 3.51 13.37 -29.09
N MET A 199 2.86 14.54 -29.12
CA MET A 199 1.87 14.92 -30.15
C MET A 199 1.61 16.43 -30.04
N SER A 200 2.60 17.24 -30.41
CA SER A 200 2.38 18.62 -30.83
C SER A 200 3.07 18.86 -32.18
N SER A 201 2.27 18.93 -33.24
CA SER A 201 2.47 19.76 -34.45
C SER A 201 1.57 19.25 -35.58
N GLY A 202 0.71 20.14 -36.09
CA GLY A 202 -0.18 19.83 -37.20
C GLY A 202 -1.30 20.86 -37.34
N ALA A 203 -0.94 22.11 -37.59
CA ALA A 203 -1.88 23.16 -37.97
C ALA A 203 -2.58 22.82 -39.30
N GLY A 204 -3.88 23.10 -39.38
CA GLY A 204 -4.68 22.89 -40.60
C GLY A 204 -6.00 23.67 -40.59
N THR A 205 -5.88 24.99 -40.79
CA THR A 205 -6.81 25.94 -41.43
C THR A 205 -8.33 25.72 -41.39
N ALA A 206 -9.01 26.76 -40.91
CA ALA A 206 -10.45 27.00 -41.03
C ALA A 206 -11.00 26.93 -42.45
N ARG A 207 -12.25 26.44 -42.58
CA ARG A 207 -13.24 26.94 -43.54
C ARG A 207 -14.65 26.81 -42.94
N ALA A 208 -15.30 27.96 -42.79
CA ALA A 208 -16.74 28.07 -42.70
C ALA A 208 -17.31 28.11 -44.13
N SER A 209 -18.41 27.39 -44.37
CA SER A 209 -19.48 27.77 -45.31
C SER A 209 -20.60 26.72 -45.29
N ASP A 210 -21.76 27.16 -44.81
CA ASP A 210 -23.09 27.06 -45.42
C ASP A 210 -23.85 25.73 -45.60
N SER A 211 -25.07 25.79 -45.02
CA SER A 211 -26.39 25.36 -45.53
C SER A 211 -26.73 23.87 -45.76
N ASP A 212 -27.66 23.39 -44.91
CA ASP A 212 -28.96 22.73 -45.16
C ASP A 212 -29.33 22.32 -46.61
N PRO A 213 -30.21 21.30 -46.80
CA PRO A 213 -31.52 21.16 -46.13
C PRO A 213 -31.84 19.78 -45.49
#